data_AF-A0A519LGA1-F1
#
_entry.id   AF-A0A519LGA1-F1
#
_cell.length_a   1.000
_cell.length_b   1.000
_cell.length_c   1.000
_cell.angle_alpha   90.00
_cell.angle_beta   90.00
_cell.angle_gamma   90.00
#
_symmetry.space_group_name_H-M   'P 1'
#
loop_
_entity.id
_entity.type
_entity.pdbx_description
1 polymer ?
#
loop_
_entity_poly.entity_id
_entity_poly.type
_entity_poly.pdbx_seq_one_letter_code
_entity_poly.pdbx_strand_id
1 'polypeptide(L)'
;MEEDEQISRSEVETTIKEIYIRKEPELRAEEMEKFFHGAYESIDSIIAFHVSVGFLHHESKKRINGLDYDKKYFVTQKCAERISEHLLKMPSVNWYFERCGLLKKYFNKFSGSELKSRQYRYSEYSGVSYKSYIKGVNGNVKETFKKHFNKELP
;
A
#
# COMPACT_ATOMS: atom_id res chain seq x y z
N MET A 1 -13.60 25.00 7.61
CA MET A 1 -14.59 24.08 8.20
C MET A 1 -14.74 22.97 7.19
N GLU A 2 -13.86 21.97 7.25
CA GLU A 2 -13.91 20.81 6.36
C GLU A 2 -14.87 19.80 6.98
N GLU A 3 -15.84 19.37 6.20
CA GLU A 3 -16.75 18.29 6.53
C GLU A 3 -15.92 17.03 6.78
N ASP A 4 -15.69 16.69 8.06
CA ASP A 4 -15.35 15.33 8.43
C ASP A 4 -16.54 14.46 7.98
N GLU A 5 -16.48 13.93 6.75
CA GLU A 5 -17.38 12.89 6.28
C GLU A 5 -17.36 11.80 7.36
N GLN A 6 -18.47 11.69 8.08
CA GLN A 6 -18.62 10.81 9.20
C GLN A 6 -18.59 9.37 8.66
N ILE A 7 -17.39 8.78 8.61
CA ILE A 7 -17.17 7.42 8.11
C ILE A 7 -18.13 6.50 8.85
N SER A 8 -19.08 5.93 8.11
CA SER A 8 -20.12 5.10 8.71
C SER A 8 -19.50 3.81 9.23
N ARG A 9 -19.79 3.48 10.50
CA ARG A 9 -19.37 2.21 11.11
C ARG A 9 -19.89 1.00 10.32
N SER A 10 -21.10 1.07 9.78
CA SER A 10 -21.67 -0.01 8.98
C SER A 10 -20.94 -0.17 7.64
N GLU A 11 -20.51 0.95 7.05
CA GLU A 11 -19.72 0.93 5.81
C GLU A 11 -18.37 0.25 6.03
N VAL A 12 -17.67 0.60 7.12
CA VAL A 12 -16.39 -0.02 7.47
C VAL A 12 -16.56 -1.52 7.71
N GLU A 13 -17.63 -1.93 8.42
CA GLU A 13 -17.92 -3.36 8.64
C GLU A 13 -18.07 -4.11 7.31
N THR A 14 -18.91 -3.60 6.41
CA THR A 14 -19.17 -4.20 5.10
C THR A 14 -17.89 -4.27 4.26
N THR A 15 -17.13 -3.19 4.22
CA THR A 15 -15.88 -3.11 3.45
C THR A 15 -14.87 -4.17 3.91
N ILE A 16 -14.68 -4.34 5.23
CA ILE A 16 -13.76 -5.36 5.76
C ILE A 16 -14.23 -6.77 5.39
N LYS A 17 -15.54 -7.06 5.53
CA LYS A 17 -16.10 -8.36 5.14
C LYS A 17 -15.88 -8.66 3.66
N GLU A 18 -16.12 -7.69 2.79
CA GLU A 18 -15.93 -7.85 1.35
C GLU A 18 -14.48 -8.12 0.98
N ILE A 19 -13.50 -7.50 1.66
CA ILE A 19 -12.08 -7.80 1.48
C ILE A 19 -11.80 -9.28 1.72
N TYR A 20 -12.31 -9.83 2.83
CA TYR A 20 -12.09 -11.23 3.21
C TYR A 20 -12.82 -12.22 2.29
N ILE A 21 -14.04 -11.88 1.86
CA ILE A 21 -14.84 -12.73 0.95
C ILE A 21 -14.21 -12.80 -0.43
N ARG A 22 -13.82 -11.64 -0.99
CA ARG A 22 -13.28 -11.58 -2.36
C ARG A 22 -11.86 -12.13 -2.46
N LYS A 23 -11.12 -12.15 -1.34
CA LYS A 23 -9.70 -12.54 -1.22
C LYS A 23 -8.79 -11.73 -2.15
N GLU A 24 -7.51 -11.69 -1.84
CA GLU A 24 -6.52 -11.10 -2.73
C GLU A 24 -6.26 -12.07 -3.90
N PRO A 25 -6.30 -11.61 -5.16
CA PRO A 25 -5.97 -12.44 -6.31
C PRO A 25 -4.46 -12.70 -6.38
N GLU A 26 -4.09 -13.96 -6.57
CA GLU A 26 -2.70 -14.39 -6.73
C GLU A 26 -2.14 -13.97 -8.10
N LEU A 27 -1.41 -12.85 -8.15
CA LEU A 27 -0.71 -12.39 -9.35
C LEU A 27 0.80 -12.66 -9.27
N ARG A 28 1.43 -12.18 -8.20
CA ARG A 28 2.81 -12.42 -7.77
C ARG A 28 2.99 -11.70 -6.43
N ALA A 29 3.29 -12.44 -5.37
CA ALA A 29 3.63 -11.85 -4.07
C ALA A 29 5.12 -12.05 -3.83
N GLU A 30 5.86 -10.95 -3.65
CA GLU A 30 7.21 -11.01 -3.11
C GLU A 30 7.15 -10.69 -1.61
N GLU A 31 7.79 -11.53 -0.80
CA GLU A 31 7.82 -11.30 0.64
C GLU A 31 8.69 -10.08 0.95
N MET A 32 8.14 -9.10 1.68
CA MET A 32 8.88 -7.91 2.05
C MET A 32 9.84 -8.19 3.23
N GLU A 33 11.10 -7.79 3.10
CA GLU A 33 12.09 -7.90 4.16
C GLU A 33 12.05 -6.70 5.11
N LYS A 34 12.32 -6.89 6.41
CA LYS A 34 12.54 -5.75 7.32
C LYS A 34 13.93 -5.13 7.11
N PHE A 35 13.94 -3.84 6.77
CA PHE A 35 15.12 -2.97 6.76
C PHE A 35 15.00 -1.89 7.83
N PHE A 36 16.08 -1.15 8.11
CA PHE A 36 16.27 -0.27 9.27
C PHE A 36 15.07 0.60 9.71
N HIS A 37 14.18 0.97 8.80
CA HIS A 37 12.98 1.73 9.11
C HIS A 37 11.67 1.22 8.47
N GLY A 38 11.56 -0.05 8.05
CA GLY A 38 10.28 -0.59 7.58
C GLY A 38 10.41 -1.87 6.77
N ALA A 39 9.28 -2.30 6.21
CA ALA A 39 9.29 -3.18 5.05
C ALA A 39 10.12 -2.51 3.94
N TYR A 40 11.06 -3.25 3.37
CA TYR A 40 11.92 -2.81 2.29
C TYR A 40 11.86 -3.82 1.18
N GLU A 41 11.65 -3.30 -0.01
CA GLU A 41 11.80 -3.98 -1.26
C GLU A 41 12.80 -3.15 -2.08
N SER A 42 13.75 -3.79 -2.74
CA SER A 42 14.63 -3.09 -3.68
C SER A 42 13.82 -2.71 -4.91
N ILE A 43 13.23 -1.51 -4.87
CA ILE A 43 12.44 -1.01 -6.00
C ILE A 43 13.31 -0.61 -7.19
N ASP A 44 14.64 -0.51 -7.04
CA ASP A 44 15.53 -0.01 -8.10
C ASP A 44 15.41 -0.84 -9.38
N SER A 45 15.37 -2.17 -9.28
CA SER A 45 15.19 -3.07 -10.43
C SER A 45 13.82 -2.90 -11.09
N ILE A 46 12.77 -2.73 -10.29
CA ILE A 46 11.39 -2.52 -10.75
C ILE A 46 11.28 -1.16 -11.46
N ILE A 47 11.85 -0.12 -10.87
CA ILE A 47 11.93 1.23 -11.45
C ILE A 47 12.73 1.20 -12.75
N ALA A 48 13.90 0.54 -12.77
CA ALA A 48 14.73 0.44 -13.97
C ALA A 48 13.99 -0.27 -15.12
N PHE A 49 13.28 -1.36 -14.81
CA PHE A 49 12.42 -2.03 -15.78
C PHE A 49 11.36 -1.07 -16.34
N HIS A 50 10.61 -0.38 -15.48
CA HIS A 50 9.57 0.55 -15.92
C HIS A 50 10.11 1.76 -16.67
N VAL A 51 11.32 2.23 -16.36
CA VAL A 51 12.01 3.26 -17.14
C VAL A 51 12.38 2.72 -18.52
N SER A 52 12.91 1.50 -18.60
CA SER A 52 13.34 0.89 -19.88
C SER A 52 12.21 0.71 -20.88
N VAL A 53 10.99 0.42 -20.41
CA VAL A 53 9.79 0.31 -21.27
C VAL A 53 9.09 1.64 -21.49
N GLY A 54 9.62 2.73 -20.92
CA GLY A 54 9.10 4.09 -21.05
C GLY A 54 7.80 4.31 -20.28
N PHE A 55 7.59 3.62 -19.16
CA PHE A 55 6.43 3.81 -18.30
C PHE A 55 6.69 4.83 -17.19
N LEU A 56 7.91 4.83 -16.64
CA LEU A 56 8.34 5.81 -15.64
C LEU A 56 9.44 6.69 -16.20
N HIS A 57 9.46 7.93 -15.73
CA HIS A 57 10.59 8.84 -15.85
C HIS A 57 11.00 9.24 -14.43
N HIS A 58 12.30 9.42 -14.18
CA HIS A 58 12.73 9.95 -12.89
C HIS A 58 13.84 10.97 -13.08
N GLU A 59 13.80 12.00 -12.24
CA GLU A 59 14.83 13.01 -12.12
C GLU A 59 15.52 12.84 -10.79
N SER A 60 16.83 13.08 -10.76
CA SER A 60 17.58 13.15 -9.52
C SER A 60 18.41 14.41 -9.42
N LYS A 61 18.33 15.10 -8.29
CA LYS A 61 19.22 16.22 -7.97
C LYS A 61 20.21 15.84 -6.89
N LYS A 62 21.49 16.12 -7.14
CA LYS A 62 22.53 16.11 -6.10
C LYS A 62 22.44 17.40 -5.31
N ARG A 63 22.41 17.31 -3.98
CA ARG A 63 22.49 18.51 -3.12
C ARG A 63 23.93 19.02 -3.10
N ILE A 64 24.07 20.33 -2.87
CA ILE A 64 25.33 21.09 -2.89
C ILE A 64 26.34 20.59 -1.83
N ASN A 65 25.84 19.93 -0.78
CA ASN A 65 26.61 19.40 0.35
C ASN A 65 26.99 17.91 0.23
N GLY A 66 26.82 17.29 -0.94
CA GLY A 66 27.24 15.90 -1.18
C GLY A 66 26.39 14.82 -0.49
N LEU A 67 25.28 15.19 0.16
CA LEU A 67 24.30 14.24 0.72
C LEU A 67 23.19 13.95 -0.32
N ASP A 68 22.81 12.68 -0.40
CA ASP A 68 21.77 12.10 -1.28
C ASP A 68 20.35 12.66 -1.01
N TYR A 69 19.37 12.67 -1.90
CA TYR A 69 19.24 12.55 -3.37
C TYR A 69 17.73 12.84 -3.59
N ASP A 70 17.34 14.05 -4.00
CA ASP A 70 15.91 14.31 -4.24
C ASP A 70 15.52 13.64 -5.56
N LYS A 71 14.93 12.45 -5.47
CA LYS A 71 14.38 11.71 -6.61
C LYS A 71 12.92 12.10 -6.83
N LYS A 72 12.61 12.60 -8.03
CA LYS A 72 11.23 12.79 -8.48
C LYS A 72 10.89 11.70 -9.47
N TYR A 73 9.75 11.05 -9.29
CA TYR A 73 9.24 10.04 -10.20
C TYR A 73 8.00 10.58 -10.89
N PHE A 74 7.90 10.31 -12.19
CA PHE A 74 6.82 10.73 -13.04
C PHE A 74 6.29 9.52 -13.80
N VAL A 75 4.96 9.40 -13.84
CA VAL A 75 4.29 8.45 -14.72
C VAL A 75 4.15 9.09 -16.10
N THR A 76 4.57 8.38 -17.14
CA THR A 76 4.45 8.87 -18.51
C THR A 76 3.01 8.72 -19.01
N GLN A 77 2.65 9.53 -20.01
CA GLN A 77 1.37 9.39 -20.72
C GLN A 77 1.17 7.97 -21.28
N LYS A 78 2.23 7.39 -21.86
CA LYS A 78 2.23 6.00 -22.35
C LYS A 78 1.83 4.98 -21.28
N CYS A 79 2.31 5.16 -20.05
CA CYS A 79 1.93 4.30 -18.92
C CYS A 79 0.44 4.47 -18.58
N ALA A 80 -0.03 5.71 -18.48
CA ALA A 80 -1.42 6.00 -18.17
C ALA A 80 -2.39 5.40 -19.21
N GLU A 81 -2.07 5.52 -20.49
CA GLU A 81 -2.82 4.90 -21.60
C GLU A 81 -2.81 3.37 -21.51
N ARG A 82 -1.65 2.76 -21.26
CA ARG A 82 -1.57 1.30 -21.11
C ARG A 82 -2.39 0.78 -19.93
N ILE A 83 -2.43 1.53 -18.83
CA ILE A 83 -3.27 1.20 -17.68
C ILE A 83 -4.74 1.29 -18.06
N SER A 84 -5.17 2.40 -18.68
CA SER A 84 -6.58 2.64 -18.97
C SER A 84 -7.13 1.71 -20.06
N GLU A 85 -6.34 1.43 -21.10
CA GLU A 85 -6.78 0.66 -22.26
C GLU A 85 -6.71 -0.85 -22.07
N HIS A 86 -5.84 -1.34 -21.17
CA HIS A 86 -5.61 -2.77 -20.99
C HIS A 86 -5.75 -3.21 -19.54
N LEU A 87 -4.97 -2.61 -18.64
CA LEU A 87 -4.83 -3.14 -17.29
C LEU A 87 -6.15 -3.06 -16.50
N LEU A 88 -6.90 -1.96 -16.64
CA LEU A 88 -8.24 -1.80 -16.04
C LEU A 88 -9.28 -2.80 -16.56
N LYS A 89 -9.06 -3.42 -17.72
CA LYS A 89 -9.98 -4.43 -18.27
C LYS A 89 -9.76 -5.82 -17.67
N MET A 90 -8.69 -6.01 -16.88
CA MET A 90 -8.38 -7.28 -16.25
C MET A 90 -9.09 -7.38 -14.88
N PRO A 91 -10.01 -8.35 -14.69
CA PRO A 91 -10.78 -8.45 -13.44
C PRO A 91 -9.92 -8.61 -12.19
N SER A 92 -8.80 -9.32 -12.28
CA SER A 92 -7.87 -9.52 -11.17
C SER A 92 -7.17 -8.23 -10.73
N VAL A 93 -7.00 -7.26 -11.63
CA VAL A 93 -6.35 -5.98 -11.29
C VAL A 93 -7.35 -5.04 -10.60
N ASN A 94 -8.64 -5.13 -10.93
CA ASN A 94 -9.67 -4.28 -10.32
C ASN A 94 -9.67 -4.37 -8.80
N TRP A 95 -9.35 -5.54 -8.23
CA TRP A 95 -9.18 -5.69 -6.80
C TRP A 95 -8.18 -4.68 -6.22
N TYR A 96 -7.02 -4.48 -6.86
CA TYR A 96 -6.00 -3.54 -6.40
C TYR A 96 -6.45 -2.08 -6.56
N PHE A 97 -7.13 -1.74 -7.66
CA PHE A 97 -7.69 -0.40 -7.85
C PHE A 97 -8.73 -0.05 -6.79
N GLU A 98 -9.63 -0.98 -6.47
CA GLU A 98 -10.60 -0.82 -5.38
C GLU A 98 -9.87 -0.56 -4.05
N ARG A 99 -8.78 -1.27 -3.74
CA ARG A 99 -8.01 -1.05 -2.50
C ARG A 99 -7.27 0.28 -2.48
N CYS A 100 -6.71 0.75 -3.59
CA CYS A 100 -6.16 2.12 -3.67
C CYS A 100 -7.24 3.18 -3.38
N GLY A 101 -8.47 2.96 -3.87
CA GLY A 101 -9.62 3.79 -3.55
C GLY A 101 -9.96 3.82 -2.06
N LEU A 102 -9.98 2.66 -1.39
CA LEU A 102 -10.20 2.56 0.05
C LEU A 102 -9.08 3.23 0.87
N LEU A 103 -7.82 3.06 0.45
CA LEU A 103 -6.69 3.74 1.08
C LEU A 103 -6.86 5.26 1.02
N LYS A 104 -7.22 5.79 -0.15
CA LYS A 104 -7.53 7.22 -0.28
C LYS A 104 -8.70 7.61 0.61
N LYS A 105 -9.81 6.86 0.58
CA LYS A 105 -10.99 7.19 1.39
C LYS A 105 -10.70 7.26 2.90
N TYR A 106 -10.01 6.26 3.46
CA TYR A 106 -9.82 6.17 4.91
C TYR A 106 -8.54 6.82 5.43
N PHE A 107 -7.54 7.04 4.57
CA PHE A 107 -6.20 7.44 5.00
C PHE A 107 -5.63 8.68 4.31
N ASN A 108 -6.35 9.32 3.36
CA ASN A 108 -5.84 10.49 2.63
C ASN A 108 -5.48 11.70 3.53
N LYS A 109 -6.02 11.77 4.75
CA LYS A 109 -5.67 12.80 5.73
C LYS A 109 -4.32 12.60 6.42
N PHE A 110 -3.69 11.44 6.26
CA PHE A 110 -2.41 11.13 6.90
C PHE A 110 -1.27 11.25 5.88
N SER A 111 -0.19 11.88 6.30
CA SER A 111 1.09 11.85 5.59
C SER A 111 1.73 10.45 5.65
N GLY A 112 2.66 10.18 4.74
CA GLY A 112 3.43 8.92 4.76
C GLY A 112 4.16 8.67 6.09
N SER A 113 4.67 9.73 6.73
CA SER A 113 5.32 9.65 8.03
C SER A 113 4.36 9.27 9.17
N GLU A 114 3.12 9.78 9.13
CA GLU A 114 2.08 9.43 10.11
C GLU A 114 1.58 8.01 9.92
N LEU A 115 1.39 7.57 8.67
CA LEU A 115 1.02 6.19 8.35
C LEU A 115 2.09 5.21 8.83
N LYS A 116 3.36 5.51 8.57
CA LYS A 116 4.48 4.74 9.10
C LYS A 116 4.46 4.69 10.62
N SER A 117 4.30 5.82 11.30
CA SER A 117 4.26 5.87 12.76
C SER A 117 3.09 5.06 13.34
N ARG A 118 1.94 5.02 12.65
CA ARG A 118 0.79 4.17 13.02
C ARG A 118 1.10 2.70 12.84
N GLN A 119 1.69 2.31 11.72
CA GLN A 119 2.09 0.93 11.43
C GLN A 119 3.05 0.38 12.50
N TYR A 120 3.99 1.19 12.96
CA TYR A 120 4.96 0.81 14.00
C TYR A 120 4.38 0.65 15.41
N ARG A 121 3.11 0.97 15.64
CA ARG A 121 2.43 0.69 16.92
C ARG A 121 2.12 -0.80 17.09
N TYR A 122 2.11 -1.56 16.00
CA TYR A 122 1.85 -3.00 16.01
C TYR A 122 3.16 -3.79 16.19
N SER A 123 3.17 -4.73 17.12
CA SER A 123 4.34 -5.56 17.47
C SER A 123 4.88 -6.35 16.28
N GLU A 124 4.01 -6.70 15.33
CA GLU A 124 4.34 -7.42 14.10
C GLU A 124 5.25 -6.62 13.17
N TYR A 125 5.32 -5.29 13.34
CA TYR A 125 6.19 -4.41 12.57
C TYR A 125 7.37 -3.92 13.40
N SER A 126 7.14 -3.52 14.66
CA SER A 126 8.20 -3.00 15.53
C SER A 126 9.16 -4.09 16.04
N GLY A 127 8.65 -5.29 16.35
CA GLY A 127 9.39 -6.38 16.99
C GLY A 127 10.14 -7.33 16.04
N VAL A 128 9.98 -7.21 14.73
CA VAL A 128 10.65 -8.10 13.76
C VAL A 128 12.17 -7.85 13.78
N SER A 129 13.00 -8.89 13.77
CA SER A 129 14.45 -8.72 13.69
C SER A 129 14.88 -8.21 12.31
N TYR A 130 16.04 -7.57 12.23
CA TYR A 130 16.63 -7.13 10.96
C TYR A 130 16.71 -8.31 9.96
N LYS A 131 16.29 -8.10 8.70
CA LYS A 131 16.21 -9.11 7.63
C LYS A 131 15.28 -10.31 7.87
N SER A 132 14.43 -10.24 8.89
CA SER A 132 13.38 -11.25 9.09
C SER A 132 12.10 -10.84 8.38
N TYR A 133 11.31 -11.84 7.97
CA TYR A 133 10.00 -11.63 7.34
C TYR A 133 9.00 -11.06 8.33
N ILE A 134 8.21 -10.09 7.86
CA ILE A 134 7.07 -9.56 8.62
C ILE A 134 5.96 -10.61 8.58
N LYS A 135 5.53 -11.08 9.75
CA LYS A 135 4.45 -12.06 9.85
C LYS A 135 3.13 -11.43 9.39
N GLY A 136 2.29 -12.22 8.72
CA GLY A 136 0.96 -11.79 8.32
C GLY A 136 0.11 -11.35 9.52
N VAL A 137 -0.61 -10.23 9.38
CA VAL A 137 -1.43 -9.63 10.45
C VAL A 137 -2.87 -10.15 10.50
N ASN A 138 -3.20 -11.17 9.69
CA ASN A 138 -4.58 -11.65 9.52
C ASN A 138 -5.25 -12.07 10.84
N GLY A 139 -4.51 -12.72 11.75
CA GLY A 139 -5.04 -13.08 13.07
C GLY A 139 -5.51 -11.86 13.86
N ASN A 140 -4.64 -10.83 13.95
CA ASN A 140 -4.95 -9.59 14.66
C ASN A 140 -6.13 -8.86 14.04
N VAL A 141 -6.24 -8.84 12.71
CA VAL A 141 -7.38 -8.21 12.03
C VAL A 141 -8.70 -8.90 12.41
N LYS A 142 -8.73 -10.24 12.45
CA LYS A 142 -9.92 -11.00 12.90
C LYS A 142 -10.29 -10.68 14.35
N GLU A 143 -9.31 -10.62 15.26
CA GLU A 143 -9.55 -10.26 16.65
C GLU A 143 -10.07 -8.83 16.83
N THR A 144 -9.43 -7.86 16.16
CA THR A 144 -9.83 -6.45 16.19
C THR A 144 -11.23 -6.29 15.62
N PHE A 145 -11.56 -6.98 14.52
CA PHE A 145 -12.90 -6.95 13.94
C PHE A 145 -13.94 -7.49 14.94
N LYS A 146 -13.68 -8.63 15.58
CA LYS A 146 -14.58 -9.20 16.60
C LYS A 146 -14.79 -8.24 17.78
N LYS A 147 -13.73 -7.60 18.27
CA LYS A 147 -13.82 -6.59 19.34
C LYS A 147 -14.67 -5.38 18.94
N HIS A 148 -14.53 -4.89 17.71
CA HIS A 148 -15.23 -3.68 17.26
C HIS A 148 -16.64 -3.93 16.74
N PHE A 149 -16.96 -5.10 16.20
CA PHE A 149 -18.26 -5.36 15.56
C PHE A 149 -19.05 -6.50 16.20
N ASN A 150 -18.47 -7.21 17.17
CA ASN A 150 -19.05 -8.39 17.82
C ASN A 150 -19.50 -9.46 16.80
N LYS A 151 -18.74 -9.60 15.72
CA LYS A 151 -18.98 -10.52 14.59
C LYS A 151 -17.66 -11.15 14.16
N GLU A 152 -17.73 -12.28 13.47
CA GLU A 152 -16.54 -12.97 12.96
C GLU A 152 -16.34 -12.69 11.46
N LEU A 153 -15.07 -12.69 11.04
CA LEU A 153 -14.69 -12.63 9.63
C LEU A 153 -14.49 -14.06 9.10
N PRO A 154 -14.89 -14.33 7.84
CA PRO A 154 -14.67 -15.62 7.20
C PRO A 154 -13.18 -15.98 7.11
#